data_AF-A0AAW0LDR7-F1
#
_entry.id   AF-A0AAW0LDR7-F1
#
_cell.length_a   1.000
_cell.length_b   1.000
_cell.length_c   1.000
_cell.angle_alpha   90.00
_cell.angle_beta   90.00
_cell.angle_gamma   90.00
#
_symmetry.space_group_name_H-M   'P 1'
#
loop_
_entity.id
_entity.type
_entity.pdbx_description
1 polymer ?
#
loop_
_entity_poly.entity_id
_entity_poly.type
_entity_poly.pdbx_seq_one_letter_code
_entity_poly.pdbx_strand_id
1 'polypeptide(L)'
;MLSKFKIGRFVVSASKITELKEKVISLIGRVEQYYPSRVELVLGKLSKCAAAVVKSKTGSFKPTVLFQGANPRGRMDPPLPDTLFGNFVWQFADTADGAIEVLVTLDEEEISIFERHEELLEFASVNPSIDV
;
A
#
# COMPACT_ATOMS: atom_id res chain seq x y z
N MET A 1 -1.41 26.68 -10.60
CA MET A 1 -2.69 25.97 -10.79
C MET A 1 -2.62 24.71 -9.94
N LEU A 2 -3.33 24.67 -8.81
CA LEU A 2 -3.34 23.47 -7.95
C LEU A 2 -4.11 22.39 -8.72
N SER A 3 -3.45 21.29 -9.06
CA SER A 3 -4.10 20.11 -9.61
C SER A 3 -5.20 19.64 -8.64
N LYS A 4 -6.39 19.36 -9.16
CA LYS A 4 -7.46 18.74 -8.36
C LYS A 4 -7.05 17.30 -8.07
N PHE A 5 -7.16 16.91 -6.81
CA PHE A 5 -6.92 15.53 -6.37
C PHE A 5 -8.14 15.04 -5.59
N LYS A 6 -8.45 13.76 -5.71
CA LYS A 6 -9.51 13.09 -4.94
C LYS A 6 -8.84 12.10 -3.98
N ILE A 7 -9.42 11.94 -2.80
CA ILE A 7 -8.98 10.97 -1.80
C ILE A 7 -10.06 9.90 -1.70
N GLY A 8 -9.68 8.62 -1.77
CA GLY A 8 -10.58 7.47 -1.61
C GLY A 8 -10.04 6.50 -0.56
N ARG A 9 -10.93 5.89 0.23
CA ARG A 9 -10.56 4.87 1.22
C ARG A 9 -10.86 3.48 0.66
N PHE A 10 -9.85 2.63 0.65
CA PHE A 10 -9.94 1.23 0.24
C PHE A 10 -9.66 0.33 1.45
N VAL A 11 -10.57 -0.61 1.74
CA VAL A 11 -10.44 -1.51 2.88
C VAL A 11 -10.27 -2.95 2.39
N VAL A 12 -9.13 -3.54 2.73
CA VAL A 12 -8.80 -4.93 2.43
C VAL A 12 -9.14 -5.79 3.66
N SER A 13 -9.97 -6.82 3.47
CA SER A 13 -10.34 -7.71 4.57
C SER A 13 -9.18 -8.65 4.95
N ALA A 14 -9.16 -9.11 6.20
CA ALA A 14 -8.13 -10.04 6.67
C ALA A 14 -8.09 -11.34 5.85
N SER A 15 -9.26 -11.86 5.44
CA SER A 15 -9.36 -13.06 4.60
C SER A 15 -8.67 -12.88 3.24
N LYS A 16 -8.85 -11.71 2.60
CA LYS A 16 -8.20 -11.39 1.32
C LYS A 16 -6.70 -11.23 1.44
N ILE A 17 -6.21 -10.74 2.57
CA ILE A 17 -4.77 -10.68 2.85
C ILE A 17 -4.20 -12.09 3.00
N THR A 18 -4.89 -13.00 3.71
CA THR A 18 -4.46 -14.40 3.84
C THR A 18 -4.45 -15.12 2.50
N GLU A 19 -5.50 -14.94 1.69
CA GLU A 19 -5.59 -15.50 0.32
C GLU A 19 -4.42 -15.01 -0.55
N LEU A 20 -4.11 -13.72 -0.52
CA LEU A 20 -3.00 -13.13 -1.25
C LEU A 20 -1.66 -13.68 -0.79
N LYS A 21 -1.51 -13.87 0.53
CA LYS A 21 -0.31 -14.43 1.14
C LYS A 21 -0.06 -15.88 0.70
N GLU A 22 -1.10 -16.70 0.70
CA GLU A 22 -1.02 -18.09 0.22
C GLU A 22 -0.65 -18.16 -1.26
N LYS A 23 -1.26 -17.30 -2.10
CA LYS A 23 -0.91 -17.17 -3.52
C LYS A 23 0.56 -16.83 -3.71
N VAL A 24 1.08 -15.84 -2.98
CA VAL A 24 2.49 -15.43 -3.08
C VAL A 24 3.44 -16.55 -2.61
N ILE A 25 3.11 -17.23 -1.51
CA ILE A 25 3.90 -18.39 -1.03
C ILE A 25 3.91 -19.51 -2.07
N SER A 26 2.78 -19.77 -2.74
CA SER A 26 2.69 -20.78 -3.79
C SER A 26 3.54 -20.44 -5.02
N LEU A 27 3.66 -19.15 -5.37
CA LEU A 27 4.39 -18.67 -6.55
C LEU A 27 5.90 -18.61 -6.35
N ILE A 28 6.35 -18.18 -5.17
CA ILE A 28 7.78 -18.03 -4.83
C ILE A 28 8.41 -19.41 -4.51
N GLY A 29 7.58 -20.43 -4.25
CA GLY A 29 8.02 -21.68 -3.63
C GLY A 29 8.32 -21.45 -2.14
N ARG A 30 8.44 -22.53 -1.35
CA ARG A 30 8.86 -22.42 0.06
C ARG A 30 10.32 -21.98 0.14
N VAL A 31 10.58 -20.70 -0.06
CA VAL A 31 11.87 -20.09 0.23
C VAL A 31 11.86 -19.80 1.72
N GLU A 32 12.57 -20.62 2.51
CA GLU A 32 12.71 -20.46 3.97
C GLU A 32 13.25 -19.07 4.39
N GLN A 33 13.77 -18.29 3.44
CA GLN A 33 14.39 -16.98 3.69
C GLN A 33 13.45 -15.77 3.56
N TYR A 34 12.30 -15.84 2.90
CA TYR A 34 11.49 -14.65 2.65
C TYR A 34 10.00 -14.90 2.84
N TYR A 35 9.43 -14.26 3.86
CA TYR A 35 8.03 -14.34 4.20
C TYR A 35 7.41 -12.94 4.14
N PRO A 36 6.59 -12.64 3.12
CA PRO A 36 6.07 -11.30 2.91
C PRO A 36 5.10 -10.93 4.03
N SER A 37 5.29 -9.74 4.59
CA SER A 37 4.42 -9.12 5.57
C SER A 37 3.07 -8.75 4.94
N ARG A 38 2.04 -8.60 5.78
CA ARG A 38 0.72 -8.09 5.35
C ARG A 38 0.85 -6.75 4.62
N VAL A 39 1.82 -5.94 5.03
CA VAL A 39 2.20 -4.64 4.47
C VAL A 39 2.64 -4.79 3.02
N GLU A 40 3.70 -5.58 2.78
CA GLU A 40 4.30 -5.76 1.45
C GLU A 40 3.26 -6.32 0.47
N LEU A 41 2.40 -7.22 0.94
CA LEU A 41 1.34 -7.82 0.12
C LEU A 41 0.30 -6.77 -0.33
N VAL A 42 -0.26 -6.01 0.62
CA VAL A 42 -1.28 -4.99 0.30
C VAL A 42 -0.67 -3.89 -0.55
N LEU A 43 0.54 -3.45 -0.20
CA LEU A 43 1.23 -2.38 -0.87
C LEU A 43 1.66 -2.75 -2.30
N GLY A 44 2.20 -3.96 -2.48
CA GLY A 44 2.53 -4.50 -3.79
C GLY A 44 1.30 -4.62 -4.68
N LYS A 45 0.17 -5.09 -4.14
CA LYS A 45 -1.09 -5.17 -4.89
C LYS A 45 -1.60 -3.79 -5.31
N LEU A 46 -1.62 -2.82 -4.39
CA LEU A 46 -2.05 -1.44 -4.69
C LEU A 46 -1.14 -0.79 -5.73
N SER A 47 0.17 -0.93 -5.60
CA SER A 47 1.16 -0.39 -6.54
C SER A 47 1.01 -1.00 -7.93
N LYS A 48 0.76 -2.32 -8.01
CA LYS A 48 0.48 -3.01 -9.28
C LYS A 48 -0.77 -2.45 -9.95
N CYS A 49 -1.88 -2.30 -9.21
CA CYS A 49 -3.12 -1.75 -9.74
C CYS A 49 -2.94 -0.29 -10.19
N ALA A 50 -2.24 0.54 -9.41
CA ALA A 50 -2.00 1.94 -9.75
C ALA A 50 -1.16 2.06 -11.02
N ALA A 51 -0.09 1.25 -11.13
CA ALA A 51 0.75 1.21 -12.32
C ALA A 51 -0.03 0.73 -13.57
N ALA A 52 -0.95 -0.22 -13.42
CA ALA A 52 -1.82 -0.67 -14.50
C ALA A 52 -2.76 0.45 -14.98
N VAL A 53 -3.35 1.21 -14.06
CA VAL A 53 -4.20 2.37 -14.37
C VAL A 53 -3.41 3.45 -15.11
N VAL A 54 -2.25 3.85 -14.59
CA VAL A 54 -1.39 4.85 -15.23
C VAL A 54 -1.03 4.40 -16.64
N LYS A 55 -0.58 3.15 -16.80
CA LYS A 55 -0.26 2.57 -18.11
C LYS A 55 -1.44 2.60 -19.08
N SER A 56 -2.66 2.31 -18.61
CA SER A 56 -3.88 2.32 -19.45
C SER A 56 -4.20 3.70 -20.00
N LYS A 57 -3.88 4.76 -19.23
CA LYS A 57 -4.13 6.15 -19.63
C LYS A 57 -3.02 6.70 -20.51
N THR A 58 -1.75 6.52 -20.11
CA THR A 58 -0.62 7.21 -20.76
C THR A 58 0.09 6.37 -21.82
N GLY A 59 -0.27 5.10 -21.99
CA GLY A 59 0.36 4.16 -22.91
C GLY A 59 1.80 3.76 -22.55
N SER A 60 2.38 4.40 -21.53
CA SER A 60 3.74 4.16 -21.03
C SER A 60 3.75 4.03 -19.51
N PHE A 61 4.77 3.34 -19.00
CA PHE A 61 5.05 3.25 -17.57
C PHE A 61 5.72 4.56 -17.13
N LYS A 62 5.05 5.36 -16.30
CA LYS A 62 5.69 6.51 -15.64
C LYS A 62 6.43 6.01 -14.40
N PRO A 63 7.62 6.54 -14.07
CA PRO A 63 8.28 6.22 -12.80
C PRO A 63 7.37 6.59 -11.63
N THR A 64 6.86 5.60 -10.90
CA THR A 64 6.06 5.79 -9.69
C THR A 64 6.92 5.51 -8.47
N VAL A 65 6.98 6.46 -7.54
CA VAL A 65 7.69 6.32 -6.27
C VAL A 65 6.68 6.09 -5.16
N LEU A 66 6.98 5.12 -4.31
CA LEU A 66 6.15 4.77 -3.17
C LEU A 66 6.85 5.18 -1.89
N PHE A 67 6.23 6.10 -1.15
CA PHE A 67 6.74 6.55 0.14
C PHE A 67 6.08 5.74 1.25
N GLN A 68 6.88 5.06 2.05
CA GLN A 68 6.43 4.48 3.32
C GLN A 68 6.99 5.31 4.47
N GLY A 69 6.13 5.79 5.34
CA GLY A 69 6.53 6.28 6.66
C GLY A 69 6.54 5.12 7.63
N ALA A 70 7.63 4.94 8.37
CA ALA A 70 7.61 4.02 9.50
C ALA A 70 8.20 4.64 10.76
N ASN A 71 7.89 4.00 11.89
CA ASN A 71 8.41 4.36 13.19
C ASN A 71 9.88 3.90 13.29
N PRO A 72 10.87 4.81 13.38
CA PRO A 72 12.26 4.42 13.51
C PRO A 72 12.67 4.12 14.96
N ARG A 73 11.79 4.33 15.96
CA ARG A 73 12.16 4.23 17.38
C ARG A 73 12.78 2.89 17.75
N GLY A 74 12.18 1.78 17.31
CA GLY A 74 12.72 0.43 17.51
C GLY A 74 13.91 0.08 16.61
N ARG A 75 14.30 0.96 15.69
CA ARG A 75 15.40 0.77 14.73
C ARG A 75 16.62 1.67 15.00
N MET A 76 16.53 2.59 15.96
CA MET A 76 17.68 3.40 16.37
C MET A 76 18.61 2.59 17.27
N ASP A 77 19.89 2.92 17.26
CA ASP A 77 20.87 2.39 18.20
C ASP A 77 21.41 3.54 19.07
N PRO A 78 21.01 3.64 20.35
CA PRO A 78 20.11 2.73 21.08
C PRO A 78 18.62 2.91 20.73
N PRO A 79 17.75 1.89 20.95
CA PRO A 79 16.32 2.00 20.70
C PRO A 79 15.66 3.10 21.53
N LEU A 80 14.79 3.88 20.90
CA LEU A 80 14.06 4.94 21.58
C LEU A 80 12.79 4.38 22.26
N PRO A 81 12.40 4.90 23.44
CA PRO A 81 11.15 4.52 24.09
C PRO A 81 9.93 4.93 23.25
N ASP A 82 8.88 4.11 23.26
CA ASP A 82 7.60 4.42 22.60
C ASP A 82 6.91 5.68 23.18
N THR A 83 7.24 6.03 24.42
CA THR A 83 6.70 7.20 25.13
C THR A 83 7.43 8.51 24.80
N LEU A 84 8.44 8.49 23.93
CA LEU A 84 9.21 9.69 23.60
C LEU A 84 8.36 10.70 22.81
N PHE A 85 8.26 11.91 23.35
CA PHE A 85 7.50 13.01 22.75
C PHE A 85 8.13 13.47 21.43
N GLY A 86 7.31 13.65 20.39
CA GLY A 86 7.71 14.07 19.04
C GLY A 86 7.42 13.01 17.97
N ASN A 87 7.25 13.45 16.72
CA ASN A 87 7.00 12.56 15.58
C ASN A 87 8.33 12.17 14.90
N PHE A 88 8.76 10.94 15.11
CA PHE A 88 9.86 10.35 14.37
C PHE A 88 9.26 9.56 13.20
N VAL A 89 9.38 10.10 11.99
CA VAL A 89 8.94 9.43 10.76
C VAL A 89 10.16 9.30 9.86
N TRP A 90 10.55 8.06 9.57
CA TRP A 90 11.55 7.79 8.56
C TRP A 90 10.84 7.47 7.25
N GLN A 91 11.15 8.21 6.19
CA GLN A 91 10.71 7.88 4.83
C GLN A 91 11.70 6.87 4.24
N PHE A 92 11.23 5.66 3.97
CA PHE A 92 12.01 4.68 3.24
C PHE A 92 11.19 4.12 2.08
N ALA A 93 11.90 3.73 1.03
CA ALA A 93 11.36 2.86 0.00
C ALA A 93 11.67 1.41 0.43
N ASP A 94 10.71 0.77 1.13
CA ASP A 94 10.73 -0.57 1.77
C ASP A 94 12.01 -0.97 2.57
N THR A 95 11.96 -1.48 3.82
CA THR A 95 10.98 -2.39 4.43
C THR A 95 10.57 -2.12 5.90
N ALA A 96 9.24 -2.18 6.10
CA ALA A 96 8.44 -2.88 7.12
C ALA A 96 8.51 -2.55 8.63
N ASP A 97 7.75 -1.58 9.17
CA ASP A 97 7.13 -1.72 10.52
C ASP A 97 5.95 -0.76 10.76
N GLY A 98 4.78 -1.33 11.08
CA GLY A 98 3.72 -0.70 11.88
C GLY A 98 2.79 0.33 11.21
N ALA A 99 1.58 -0.14 10.83
CA ALA A 99 0.39 0.60 10.37
C ALA A 99 0.58 1.57 9.18
N ILE A 100 -0.24 1.41 8.13
CA ILE A 100 0.02 2.07 6.85
C ILE A 100 -1.17 2.89 6.39
N GLU A 101 -0.92 4.17 6.22
CA GLU A 101 -1.63 5.02 5.28
C GLU A 101 -0.88 4.98 3.94
N VAL A 102 -1.48 4.38 2.91
CA VAL A 102 -0.93 4.40 1.55
C VAL A 102 -1.53 5.60 0.85
N LEU A 103 -0.74 6.66 0.64
CA LEU A 103 -1.14 7.78 -0.19
C LEU A 103 -0.75 7.49 -1.64
N VAL A 104 -1.70 7.00 -2.44
CA VAL A 104 -1.54 6.92 -3.88
C VAL A 104 -1.98 8.26 -4.49
N THR A 105 -1.04 9.02 -5.06
CA THR A 105 -1.37 10.25 -5.78
C THR A 105 -1.70 9.91 -7.24
N LEU A 106 -2.99 9.93 -7.55
CA LEU A 106 -3.53 9.78 -8.91
C LEU A 106 -4.25 11.08 -9.28
N ASP A 107 -4.24 11.43 -10.57
CA ASP A 107 -5.11 12.51 -11.05
C ASP A 107 -6.60 12.12 -11.03
N GLU A 108 -7.49 13.08 -11.26
CA GLU A 108 -8.95 12.90 -11.16
C GLU A 108 -9.51 11.82 -12.11
N GLU A 109 -8.89 11.63 -13.27
CA GLU A 109 -9.29 10.59 -14.22
C GLU A 109 -8.70 9.24 -13.83
N GLU A 110 -7.42 9.21 -13.43
CA GLU A 110 -6.74 8.01 -12.97
C GLU A 110 -7.42 7.43 -11.72
N ILE A 111 -7.81 8.25 -10.75
CA ILE A 111 -8.50 7.76 -9.56
C ILE A 111 -9.90 7.23 -9.88
N SER A 112 -10.60 7.81 -10.87
CA SER A 112 -11.90 7.31 -11.32
C SER A 112 -11.80 5.94 -11.98
N ILE A 113 -10.70 5.66 -12.69
CA ILE A 113 -10.39 4.34 -13.24
C ILE A 113 -9.96 3.39 -12.11
N PHE A 114 -9.15 3.87 -11.18
CA PHE A 114 -8.64 3.09 -10.04
C PHE A 114 -9.76 2.60 -9.11
N GLU A 115 -10.75 3.45 -8.80
CA GLU A 115 -11.94 3.10 -8.02
C GLU A 115 -12.80 2.01 -8.67
N ARG A 116 -12.67 1.81 -10.00
CA ARG A 116 -13.42 0.82 -10.78
C ARG A 116 -12.54 -0.35 -11.22
N HIS A 117 -11.29 -0.42 -10.76
CA HIS A 117 -10.33 -1.42 -11.21
C HIS A 117 -10.71 -2.80 -10.68
N GLU A 118 -11.03 -3.74 -11.58
CA GLU A 118 -11.56 -5.07 -11.21
C GLU A 118 -10.64 -5.84 -10.27
N GLU A 119 -9.33 -5.92 -10.56
CA GLU A 119 -8.39 -6.62 -9.67
C GLU A 119 -8.26 -5.96 -8.28
N LEU A 120 -8.60 -4.68 -8.16
CA LEU A 120 -8.56 -3.99 -6.87
C LEU A 120 -9.83 -4.31 -6.09
N LEU A 121 -10.99 -4.24 -6.76
CA LEU A 121 -12.31 -4.50 -6.17
C LEU A 121 -12.52 -5.95 -5.73
N GLU A 122 -11.79 -6.91 -6.33
CA GLU A 122 -11.76 -8.29 -5.86
C GLU A 122 -11.14 -8.44 -4.45
N PHE A 123 -10.24 -7.52 -4.07
CA PHE A 123 -9.47 -7.57 -2.83
C PHE A 123 -9.82 -6.48 -1.82
N ALA A 124 -10.30 -5.33 -2.28
CA ALA A 124 -10.56 -4.15 -1.47
C ALA A 124 -11.96 -3.59 -1.75
N SER A 125 -12.66 -3.19 -0.68
CA SER A 125 -13.92 -2.46 -0.78
C SER A 125 -13.67 -0.95 -0.78
N VAL A 126 -14.41 -0.22 -1.62
CA VAL A 126 -14.34 1.26 -1.68
C VAL A 126 -15.29 1.84 -0.65
N ASN A 127 -14.76 2.68 0.26
CA ASN A 127 -15.52 3.42 1.27
C ASN A 127 -16.60 2.59 1.99
N PRO A 128 -16.27 1.47 2.68
CA PRO A 128 -17.27 0.73 3.42
C PRO A 128 -17.86 1.58 4.55
N SER A 129 -19.18 1.58 4.70
CA SER A 129 -19.85 2.15 5.87
C SER A 129 -19.28 1.52 7.14
N ILE A 130 -19.00 2.33 8.16
CA ILE A 130 -18.67 1.81 9.48
C ILE A 130 -20.01 1.43 10.11
N ASP A 131 -20.40 0.16 10.01
CA ASP A 131 -21.42 -0.36 10.93
C ASP A 131 -20.72 -0.52 12.29
N VAL A 132 -21.09 0.38 13.22
CA VAL A 132 -20.65 0.40 14.63
C VAL A 132 -21.33 -0.71 15.41
#